data_AF-A0A367IZD9-F1
#
_entry.id   AF-A0A367IZD9-F1
#
_cell.length_a   1.000
_cell.length_b   1.000
_cell.length_c   1.000
_cell.angle_alpha   90.00
_cell.angle_beta   90.00
_cell.angle_gamma   90.00
#
_symmetry.space_group_name_H-M   'P 1'
#
loop_
_entity.id
_entity.type
_entity.pdbx_description
1 polymer ?
#
loop_
_entity_poly.entity_id
_entity_poly.type
_entity_poly.pdbx_seq_one_letter_code
_entity_poly.pdbx_strand_id
1 'polypeptide(L)'
;MVIRDFVGATPLDNLASTLRSDLETIWESLSKPEELKNCKITDYFDFMFAGLPHKILQPDNFDQEVAKLRERFNDPKNPDYVFRPEYHKRIPADGYDMYASSIWDKVLTNKDLDLPTQQELLAQYRCDEISNAAFEVFQQQIMPFKTPILEKNQIVPELGDKMQEMRQQAMESFDKSASRYNQVVYQKKRSEMLAKLNTQLGLYFAGQLNSLHKKAVQMFDESLKQQLKSPNYNFAQVVNTCTQEADTFFINGAKAILLSDTDWSFDHEKERMNEDLSEISSRARAAEFKKMNKALEKQVESELADPIALELNHPQEDMWHNIIKVYKSTVDDGKELLAKKAKSFDSSPEDIEKSTQDLKRQTWVVLRKKVDEELSDNLLLLKLRYRFEEKFRYDEEGIPKVWKPEDDIDIYFKKAKDE
;
A
#
# COMPACT_ATOMS: atom_id res chain seq x y z
N MET A 1 15.32 58.02 -34.03
CA MET A 1 14.94 58.54 -32.71
C MET A 1 14.89 60.07 -32.75
N VAL A 2 13.84 60.66 -32.20
CA VAL A 2 13.64 62.11 -32.16
C VAL A 2 13.79 62.58 -30.72
N ILE A 3 14.81 63.38 -30.44
CA ILE A 3 15.09 63.95 -29.12
C ILE A 3 14.26 65.23 -28.99
N ARG A 4 13.38 65.27 -27.99
CA ARG A 4 12.47 66.39 -27.75
C ARG A 4 13.08 67.40 -26.80
N ASP A 5 12.62 68.64 -26.90
CA ASP A 5 13.05 69.78 -26.08
C ASP A 5 14.58 69.98 -26.08
N PHE A 6 15.18 69.78 -27.26
CA PHE A 6 16.60 69.88 -27.49
C PHE A 6 17.07 71.34 -27.42
N VAL A 7 17.80 71.67 -26.37
CA VAL A 7 18.31 73.02 -26.08
C VAL A 7 19.65 73.34 -26.73
N GLY A 8 20.32 72.38 -27.37
CA GLY A 8 21.60 72.59 -28.07
C GLY A 8 22.84 72.73 -27.17
N ALA A 9 22.70 72.69 -25.85
CA ALA A 9 23.82 72.76 -24.90
C ALA A 9 24.77 71.55 -25.00
N THR A 10 24.23 70.38 -25.36
CA THR A 10 24.99 69.18 -25.67
C THR A 10 24.89 68.91 -27.17
N PRO A 11 26.00 68.70 -27.90
CA PRO A 11 25.96 68.35 -29.31
C PRO A 11 25.11 67.10 -29.57
N LEU A 12 24.32 67.11 -30.65
CA LEU A 12 23.43 65.99 -31.01
C LEU A 12 24.21 64.69 -31.21
N ASP A 13 25.42 64.74 -31.77
CA ASP A 13 26.27 63.57 -32.00
C ASP A 13 26.68 62.87 -30.69
N ASN A 14 26.87 63.64 -29.61
CA ASN A 14 27.19 63.09 -28.31
C ASN A 14 25.98 62.34 -27.74
N LEU A 15 24.79 62.95 -27.79
CA LEU A 15 23.54 62.31 -27.35
C LEU A 15 23.23 61.06 -28.18
N ALA A 16 23.43 61.13 -29.50
CA ALA A 16 23.26 60.00 -30.40
C ALA A 16 24.23 58.86 -30.07
N SER A 17 25.48 59.16 -29.75
CA SER A 17 26.49 58.17 -29.37
C SER A 17 26.13 57.48 -28.05
N THR A 18 25.70 58.24 -27.04
CA THR A 18 25.21 57.67 -25.77
C THR A 18 24.02 56.76 -25.98
N LEU A 19 22.99 57.20 -26.73
CA LEU A 19 21.80 56.40 -26.98
C LEU A 19 22.10 55.13 -27.79
N ARG A 20 23.05 55.18 -28.74
CA ARG A 20 23.51 53.98 -29.45
C ARG A 20 24.16 52.99 -28.50
N SER A 21 25.08 53.47 -27.66
CA SER A 21 25.76 52.66 -26.64
C SER A 21 24.77 51.99 -25.67
N ASP A 22 23.74 52.73 -25.23
CA ASP A 22 22.70 52.20 -24.36
C ASP A 22 21.87 51.11 -25.06
N LEU A 23 21.48 51.33 -26.32
CA LEU A 23 20.73 50.34 -27.11
C LEU A 23 21.56 49.09 -27.40
N GLU A 24 22.86 49.23 -27.69
CA GLU A 24 23.81 48.12 -27.84
C GLU A 24 23.91 47.32 -26.54
N THR A 25 24.02 47.99 -25.40
CA THR A 25 24.07 47.34 -24.08
C THR A 25 22.78 46.54 -23.80
N ILE A 26 21.60 47.14 -24.10
CA ILE A 26 20.31 46.44 -23.98
C ILE A 26 20.32 45.19 -24.87
N TRP A 27 20.73 45.33 -26.13
CA TRP A 27 20.80 44.21 -27.08
C TRP A 27 21.73 43.09 -26.61
N GLU A 28 22.88 43.41 -26.02
CA GLU A 28 23.81 42.43 -25.47
C GLU A 28 23.25 41.69 -24.25
N SER A 29 22.43 42.37 -23.43
CA SER A 29 21.82 41.78 -22.23
C SER A 29 20.64 40.82 -22.50
N LEU A 30 20.09 40.82 -23.71
CA LEU A 30 18.98 39.95 -24.09
C LEU A 30 19.44 38.48 -24.18
N SER A 31 18.60 37.58 -23.66
CA SER A 31 18.80 36.14 -23.83
C SER A 31 18.50 35.72 -25.26
N LYS A 32 19.55 35.50 -26.07
CA LYS A 32 19.45 35.12 -27.49
C LYS A 32 19.55 33.59 -27.66
N PRO A 33 18.78 32.99 -28.59
CA PRO A 33 19.01 31.62 -29.03
C PRO A 33 20.43 31.41 -29.54
N GLU A 34 20.93 30.18 -29.45
CA GLU A 34 22.34 29.85 -29.75
C GLU A 34 22.76 30.26 -31.16
N GLU A 35 21.87 30.09 -32.14
CA GLU A 35 22.07 30.44 -33.55
C GLU A 35 22.24 31.95 -33.79
N LEU A 36 21.74 32.78 -32.88
CA LEU A 36 21.74 34.25 -32.99
C LEU A 36 22.65 34.92 -31.96
N LYS A 37 23.46 34.17 -31.22
CA LYS A 37 24.26 34.70 -30.10
C LYS A 37 25.20 35.85 -30.49
N ASN A 38 25.75 35.80 -31.71
CA ASN A 38 26.75 36.76 -32.20
C ASN A 38 26.16 37.90 -33.04
N CYS A 39 24.84 37.97 -33.21
CA CYS A 39 24.24 39.04 -33.99
C CYS A 39 24.32 40.39 -33.27
N LYS A 40 24.59 41.44 -34.03
CA LYS A 40 24.64 42.82 -33.57
C LYS A 40 23.29 43.49 -33.74
N ILE A 41 23.04 44.52 -32.93
CA ILE A 41 21.80 45.29 -33.04
C ILE A 41 21.63 45.93 -34.42
N THR A 42 22.75 46.33 -35.04
CA THR A 42 22.82 46.91 -36.39
C THR A 42 22.52 45.91 -37.50
N ASP A 43 22.49 44.60 -37.23
CA ASP A 43 22.06 43.60 -38.20
C ASP A 43 20.54 43.64 -38.42
N TYR A 44 19.80 44.23 -37.46
CA TYR A 44 18.34 44.28 -37.44
C TYR A 44 17.77 45.71 -37.45
N PHE A 45 18.51 46.70 -36.94
CA PHE A 45 18.04 48.06 -36.76
C PHE A 45 19.02 49.10 -37.29
N ASP A 46 18.48 50.09 -38.01
CA ASP A 46 19.21 51.29 -38.41
C ASP A 46 18.85 52.47 -37.49
N PHE A 47 19.85 53.27 -37.11
CA PHE A 47 19.67 54.38 -36.17
C PHE A 47 19.97 55.74 -36.79
N MET A 48 18.95 56.60 -36.78
CA MET A 48 19.05 58.02 -37.16
C MET A 48 18.55 58.91 -36.01
N PHE A 49 19.11 60.11 -35.89
CA PHE A 49 18.81 61.03 -34.81
C PHE A 49 18.38 62.41 -35.34
N ALA A 50 17.43 63.03 -34.66
CA ALA A 50 16.99 64.40 -34.90
C ALA A 50 16.70 65.06 -33.56
N GLY A 51 17.15 66.31 -33.38
CA GLY A 51 16.83 67.12 -32.21
C GLY A 51 15.73 68.12 -32.55
N LEU A 52 14.65 68.12 -31.78
CA LEU A 52 13.59 69.12 -31.90
C LEU A 52 13.64 70.07 -30.70
N PRO A 53 13.71 71.40 -30.92
CA PRO A 53 13.67 72.41 -29.87
C PRO A 53 12.43 72.33 -28.97
N HIS A 54 12.41 73.09 -27.87
CA HIS A 54 11.27 73.07 -26.95
C HIS A 54 10.03 73.67 -27.61
N LYS A 55 8.97 72.86 -27.81
CA LYS A 55 7.79 73.26 -28.59
C LYS A 55 7.12 74.56 -28.10
N ILE A 56 6.97 74.71 -26.77
CA ILE A 56 6.29 75.89 -26.18
C ILE A 56 7.21 77.11 -26.10
N LEU A 57 8.48 76.93 -25.72
CA LEU A 57 9.41 78.03 -25.46
C LEU A 57 10.10 78.55 -26.73
N GLN A 58 10.22 77.72 -27.76
CA GLN A 58 10.88 78.03 -29.03
C GLN A 58 10.05 77.51 -30.22
N PRO A 59 8.80 77.98 -30.39
CA PRO A 59 7.86 77.45 -31.37
C PRO A 59 8.35 77.58 -32.81
N ASP A 60 8.90 78.73 -33.19
CA ASP A 60 9.39 78.97 -34.55
C ASP A 60 10.55 78.04 -34.91
N ASN A 61 11.50 77.85 -33.97
CA ASN A 61 12.62 76.94 -34.17
C ASN A 61 12.17 75.47 -34.21
N PHE A 62 11.17 75.12 -33.40
CA PHE A 62 10.57 73.78 -33.44
C PHE A 62 9.94 73.50 -34.81
N ASP A 63 9.13 74.41 -35.33
CA ASP A 63 8.46 74.24 -36.63
C ASP A 63 9.47 74.17 -37.78
N GLN A 64 10.56 74.94 -37.71
CA GLN A 64 11.67 74.85 -38.66
C GLN A 64 12.36 73.49 -38.64
N GLU A 65 12.71 72.97 -37.45
CA GLU A 65 13.35 71.65 -37.34
C GLU A 65 12.40 70.50 -37.69
N VAL A 66 11.10 70.64 -37.44
CA VAL A 66 10.08 69.69 -37.94
C VAL A 66 9.98 69.71 -39.46
N ALA A 67 10.05 70.90 -40.08
CA ALA A 67 10.06 71.02 -41.54
C ALA A 67 11.30 70.32 -42.14
N LYS A 68 12.49 70.52 -41.55
CA LYS A 68 13.71 69.78 -41.95
C LYS A 68 13.58 68.28 -41.75
N LEU A 69 12.99 67.84 -40.63
CA LEU A 69 12.75 66.41 -40.39
C LEU A 69 11.78 65.83 -41.43
N ARG A 70 10.75 66.58 -41.83
CA ARG A 70 9.79 66.16 -42.87
C ARG A 70 10.46 65.90 -44.21
N GLU A 71 11.48 66.67 -44.58
CA GLU A 71 12.25 66.44 -45.82
C GLU A 71 12.88 65.04 -45.84
N ARG A 72 13.34 64.53 -44.69
CA ARG A 72 13.88 63.17 -44.56
C ARG A 72 12.86 62.06 -44.89
N PHE A 73 11.56 62.33 -44.80
CA PHE A 73 10.51 61.36 -45.13
C PHE A 73 9.95 61.55 -46.54
N ASN A 74 10.04 62.75 -47.10
CA ASN A 74 9.35 63.12 -48.34
C ASN A 74 10.27 63.33 -49.55
N ASP A 75 11.55 63.60 -49.34
CA ASP A 75 12.52 63.80 -50.42
C ASP A 75 13.48 62.60 -50.53
N PRO A 76 13.31 61.72 -51.54
CA PRO A 76 14.19 60.59 -51.77
C PRO A 76 15.65 60.94 -52.06
N LYS A 77 15.94 62.21 -52.38
CA LYS A 77 17.31 62.69 -52.63
C LYS A 77 18.00 63.19 -51.36
N ASN A 78 17.29 63.28 -50.24
CA ASN A 78 17.86 63.68 -48.97
C ASN A 78 18.91 62.64 -48.52
N PRO A 79 20.13 63.03 -48.11
CA PRO A 79 21.15 62.10 -47.63
C PRO A 79 20.68 61.29 -46.40
N ASP A 80 19.76 61.86 -45.62
CA ASP A 80 19.11 61.25 -44.47
C ASP A 80 17.70 60.72 -44.82
N TYR A 81 17.45 60.27 -46.05
CA TYR A 81 16.13 59.72 -46.41
C TYR A 81 15.82 58.45 -45.61
N VAL A 82 14.64 58.43 -44.97
CA VAL A 82 14.27 57.40 -43.98
C VAL A 82 13.85 56.09 -44.62
N PHE A 83 13.14 56.09 -45.75
CA PHE A 83 12.58 54.85 -46.29
C PHE A 83 13.59 54.11 -47.16
N ARG A 84 14.01 52.92 -46.71
CA ARG A 84 14.87 52.02 -47.49
C ARG A 84 14.12 50.76 -47.92
N PRO A 85 14.43 50.18 -49.10
CA PRO A 85 13.76 48.97 -49.59
C PRO A 85 13.83 47.79 -48.61
N GLU A 86 14.88 47.69 -47.79
CA GLU A 86 15.12 46.62 -46.82
C GLU A 86 14.08 46.63 -45.68
N TYR A 87 13.49 47.78 -45.38
CA TYR A 87 12.46 47.90 -44.33
C TYR A 87 11.10 47.38 -44.80
N HIS A 88 10.88 47.34 -46.11
CA HIS A 88 9.61 46.93 -46.69
C HIS A 88 9.48 45.41 -46.74
N LYS A 89 8.54 44.83 -45.97
CA LYS A 89 8.30 43.38 -45.90
C LYS A 89 7.64 42.77 -47.14
N ARG A 90 7.42 43.57 -48.19
CA ARG A 90 6.84 43.17 -49.51
C ARG A 90 5.44 42.57 -49.39
N ILE A 91 4.66 43.11 -48.46
CA ILE A 91 3.27 42.71 -48.24
C ILE A 91 2.39 43.72 -48.96
N PRO A 92 1.52 43.28 -49.88
CA PRO A 92 0.51 44.14 -50.49
C PRO A 92 -0.41 44.77 -49.45
N ALA A 93 -0.92 45.98 -49.73
CA ALA A 93 -1.72 46.73 -48.78
C ALA A 93 -3.03 46.00 -48.37
N ASP A 94 -3.61 45.25 -49.28
CA ASP A 94 -4.82 44.42 -49.11
C ASP A 94 -4.60 43.16 -48.26
N GLY A 95 -3.34 42.76 -48.01
CA GLY A 95 -3.00 41.64 -47.12
C GLY A 95 -2.32 42.06 -45.81
N TYR A 96 -2.16 43.36 -45.57
CA TYR A 96 -1.44 43.86 -44.40
C TYR A 96 -2.20 43.61 -43.09
N ASP A 97 -3.53 43.71 -43.11
CA ASP A 97 -4.40 43.46 -41.95
C ASP A 97 -4.28 42.01 -41.45
N MET A 98 -4.29 41.03 -42.37
CA MET A 98 -4.11 39.62 -42.04
C MET A 98 -2.72 39.36 -41.46
N TYR A 99 -1.68 39.95 -42.06
CA TYR A 99 -0.31 39.82 -41.58
C TYR A 99 -0.14 40.43 -40.17
N ALA A 100 -0.62 41.65 -39.95
CA ALA A 100 -0.54 42.33 -38.66
C ALA A 100 -1.34 41.58 -37.58
N SER A 101 -2.52 41.05 -37.92
CA SER A 101 -3.33 40.24 -37.00
C SER A 101 -2.59 38.97 -36.56
N SER A 102 -1.93 38.28 -37.49
CA SER A 102 -1.13 37.09 -37.15
C SER A 102 0.05 37.39 -36.22
N ILE A 103 0.70 38.55 -36.38
CA ILE A 103 1.74 39.00 -35.44
C ILE A 103 1.12 39.29 -34.08
N TRP A 104 -0.01 40.01 -34.05
CA TRP A 104 -0.70 40.35 -32.82
C TRP A 104 -1.12 39.13 -32.02
N ASP A 105 -1.68 38.11 -32.68
CA ASP A 105 -2.07 36.85 -32.03
C ASP A 105 -0.86 36.15 -31.40
N LYS A 106 0.29 36.15 -32.09
CA LYS A 106 1.54 35.60 -31.55
C LYS A 106 2.05 36.40 -30.35
N VAL A 107 1.93 37.73 -30.37
CA VAL A 107 2.33 38.58 -29.23
C VAL A 107 1.41 38.33 -28.03
N LEU A 108 0.10 38.28 -28.25
CA LEU A 108 -0.90 38.10 -27.20
C LEU A 108 -0.81 36.72 -26.52
N THR A 109 -0.49 35.69 -27.28
CA THR A 109 -0.40 34.31 -26.76
C THR A 109 0.98 33.94 -26.24
N ASN A 110 1.97 34.83 -26.37
CA ASN A 110 3.33 34.56 -25.92
C ASN A 110 3.44 34.66 -24.40
N LYS A 111 3.64 33.50 -23.75
CA LYS A 111 3.85 33.41 -22.30
C LYS A 111 5.12 34.10 -21.81
N ASP A 112 6.12 34.28 -22.66
CA ASP A 112 7.36 34.96 -22.29
C ASP A 112 7.17 36.48 -22.10
N LEU A 113 6.07 37.02 -22.64
CA LEU A 113 5.66 38.42 -22.44
C LEU A 113 4.71 38.59 -21.24
N ASP A 114 4.24 37.48 -20.64
CA ASP A 114 3.44 37.48 -19.41
C ASP A 114 4.37 37.63 -18.21
N LEU A 115 4.96 38.82 -18.10
CA LEU A 115 5.89 39.15 -17.03
C LEU A 115 5.08 39.46 -15.75
N PRO A 116 5.29 38.72 -14.66
CA PRO A 116 4.68 39.05 -13.38
C PRO A 116 5.05 40.48 -13.00
N THR A 117 4.08 41.20 -12.44
CA THR A 117 4.37 42.53 -11.90
C THR A 117 5.46 42.43 -10.84
N GLN A 118 6.26 43.49 -10.64
CA GLN A 118 7.24 43.53 -9.55
C GLN A 118 6.60 43.23 -8.18
N GLN A 119 5.33 43.61 -8.01
CA GLN A 119 4.54 43.31 -6.81
C GLN A 119 4.25 41.81 -6.65
N GLU A 120 3.91 41.10 -7.73
CA GLU A 120 3.69 39.65 -7.69
C GLU A 120 4.99 38.89 -7.48
N LEU A 121 6.07 39.33 -8.11
CA LEU A 121 7.39 38.70 -7.96
C LEU A 121 7.92 38.87 -6.53
N LEU A 122 7.75 40.06 -5.94
CA LEU A 122 8.02 40.28 -4.52
C LEU A 122 7.12 39.45 -3.62
N ALA A 123 5.81 39.36 -3.93
CA ALA A 123 4.86 38.56 -3.17
C ALA A 123 5.24 37.07 -3.17
N GLN A 124 5.71 36.54 -4.31
CA GLN A 124 6.15 35.15 -4.42
C GLN A 124 7.35 34.89 -3.50
N TYR A 125 8.39 35.71 -3.63
CA TYR A 125 9.60 35.60 -2.80
C TYR A 125 9.26 35.67 -1.30
N ARG A 126 8.44 36.66 -0.88
CA ARG A 126 8.06 36.83 0.53
C ARG A 126 7.18 35.71 1.05
N CYS A 127 6.23 35.22 0.27
CA CYS A 127 5.40 34.09 0.67
C CYS A 127 6.24 32.80 0.80
N ASP A 128 7.25 32.60 -0.05
CA ASP A 128 8.17 31.46 0.07
C ASP A 128 9.02 31.52 1.34
N GLU A 129 9.60 32.69 1.67
CA GLU A 129 10.33 32.86 2.93
C GLU A 129 9.46 32.56 4.15
N ILE A 130 8.23 33.08 4.18
CA ILE A 130 7.28 32.87 5.29
C ILE A 130 6.88 31.39 5.38
N SER A 131 6.60 30.74 4.24
CA SER A 131 6.24 29.33 4.18
C SER A 131 7.37 28.44 4.71
N ASN A 132 8.61 28.73 4.33
CA ASN A 132 9.77 27.98 4.81
C ASN A 132 10.00 28.18 6.32
N ALA A 133 9.92 29.42 6.82
CA ALA A 133 10.06 29.69 8.24
C ALA A 133 8.98 28.98 9.09
N ALA A 134 7.72 29.01 8.65
CA ALA A 134 6.64 28.28 9.33
C ALA A 134 6.83 26.76 9.26
N PHE A 135 7.33 26.24 8.13
CA PHE A 135 7.62 24.82 7.95
C PHE A 135 8.80 24.34 8.82
N GLU A 136 9.82 25.16 9.05
CA GLU A 136 10.93 24.82 9.95
C GLU A 136 10.47 24.63 11.40
N VAL A 137 9.56 25.48 11.88
CA VAL A 137 8.94 25.33 13.22
C VAL A 137 8.14 24.02 13.28
N PHE A 138 7.34 23.74 12.27
CA PHE A 138 6.61 22.46 12.14
C PHE A 138 7.57 21.25 12.18
N GLN A 139 8.70 21.31 11.46
CA GLN A 139 9.70 20.23 11.45
C GLN A 139 10.28 19.97 12.84
N GLN A 140 10.53 21.02 13.63
CA GLN A 140 11.00 20.87 15.01
C GLN A 140 9.92 20.24 15.92
N GLN A 141 8.65 20.57 15.71
CA GLN A 141 7.53 20.00 16.47
C GLN A 141 7.29 18.52 16.14
N ILE A 142 7.44 18.12 14.87
CA ILE A 142 7.18 16.72 14.43
C ILE A 142 8.39 15.79 14.69
N MET A 143 9.60 16.33 14.83
CA MET A 143 10.84 15.57 15.02
C MET A 143 10.81 14.55 16.17
N PRO A 144 10.26 14.85 17.37
CA PRO A 144 10.18 13.89 18.47
C PRO A 144 9.39 12.61 18.14
N PHE A 145 8.47 12.67 17.17
CA PHE A 145 7.67 11.51 16.76
C PHE A 145 8.40 10.58 15.79
N LYS A 146 9.54 11.01 15.22
CA LYS A 146 10.29 10.25 14.21
C LYS A 146 10.74 8.89 14.74
N THR A 147 11.49 8.88 15.84
CA THR A 147 12.00 7.65 16.45
C THR A 147 10.90 6.69 16.93
N PRO A 148 9.88 7.13 17.71
CA PRO A 148 8.85 6.19 18.16
C PRO A 148 8.08 5.57 16.99
N ILE A 149 7.70 6.36 15.97
CA ILE A 149 6.83 5.87 14.90
C ILE A 149 7.63 5.15 13.81
N LEU A 150 8.66 5.78 13.25
CA LEU A 150 9.35 5.28 12.06
C LEU A 150 10.45 4.25 12.37
N GLU A 151 11.07 4.33 13.55
CA GLU A 151 12.19 3.44 13.92
C GLU A 151 11.75 2.33 14.87
N LYS A 152 10.92 2.65 15.87
CA LYS A 152 10.50 1.70 16.92
C LYS A 152 9.15 1.03 16.64
N ASN A 153 8.41 1.44 15.61
CA ASN A 153 7.06 0.95 15.31
C ASN A 153 6.10 1.04 16.53
N GLN A 154 6.20 2.13 17.29
CA GLN A 154 5.40 2.37 18.47
C GLN A 154 4.12 3.12 18.09
N ILE A 155 2.98 2.63 18.58
CA ILE A 155 1.70 3.33 18.49
C ILE A 155 1.73 4.54 19.43
N VAL A 156 1.70 5.74 18.86
CA VAL A 156 1.60 6.99 19.62
C VAL A 156 0.12 7.35 19.82
N PRO A 157 -0.35 7.53 21.07
CA PRO A 157 -1.73 7.98 21.33
C PRO A 157 -1.97 9.42 20.85
N GLU A 158 -3.19 9.67 20.37
CA GLU A 158 -3.66 11.00 19.94
C GLU A 158 -2.76 11.62 18.86
N LEU A 159 -2.12 10.78 18.04
CA LEU A 159 -1.26 11.26 16.98
C LEU A 159 -2.02 12.11 15.97
N GLY A 160 -3.25 11.73 15.62
CA GLY A 160 -4.10 12.49 14.70
C GLY A 160 -4.31 13.92 15.17
N ASP A 161 -4.78 14.09 16.42
CA ASP A 161 -5.00 15.40 17.02
C ASP A 161 -3.72 16.25 17.05
N LYS A 162 -2.59 15.65 17.45
CA LYS A 162 -1.28 16.33 17.46
C LYS A 162 -0.84 16.75 16.06
N MET A 163 -1.00 15.88 15.07
CA MET A 163 -0.69 16.19 13.67
C MET A 163 -1.57 17.31 13.12
N GLN A 164 -2.87 17.28 13.45
CA GLN A 164 -3.82 18.33 13.09
C GLN A 164 -3.44 19.67 13.72
N GLU A 165 -3.11 19.69 15.00
CA GLU A 165 -2.70 20.88 15.74
C GLU A 165 -1.42 21.48 15.13
N MET A 166 -0.38 20.68 14.92
CA MET A 166 0.88 21.14 14.31
C MET A 166 0.65 21.69 12.89
N ARG A 167 -0.20 21.02 12.09
CA ARG A 167 -0.59 21.50 10.75
C ARG A 167 -1.31 22.84 10.83
N GLN A 168 -2.27 22.97 11.74
CA GLN A 168 -3.06 24.18 11.92
C GLN A 168 -2.18 25.35 12.37
N GLN A 169 -1.32 25.14 13.37
CA GLN A 169 -0.38 26.17 13.84
C GLN A 169 0.54 26.66 12.73
N ALA A 170 1.07 25.75 11.91
CA ALA A 170 1.91 26.13 10.76
C ALA A 170 1.13 26.96 9.73
N MET A 171 -0.09 26.54 9.38
CA MET A 171 -0.95 27.26 8.44
C MET A 171 -1.39 28.64 8.96
N GLU A 172 -1.74 28.74 10.25
CA GLU A 172 -2.10 30.02 10.88
C GLU A 172 -0.92 30.98 10.94
N SER A 173 0.29 30.49 11.22
CA SER A 173 1.52 31.28 11.19
C SER A 173 1.80 31.86 9.79
N PHE A 174 1.61 31.03 8.76
CA PHE A 174 1.71 31.45 7.37
C PHE A 174 0.63 32.48 7.01
N ASP A 175 -0.63 32.17 7.28
CA ASP A 175 -1.79 33.00 6.94
C ASP A 175 -1.69 34.39 7.59
N LYS A 176 -1.24 34.46 8.84
CA LYS A 176 -1.01 35.73 9.58
C LYS A 176 0.00 36.65 8.88
N SER A 177 1.04 36.08 8.27
CA SER A 177 2.15 36.85 7.70
C SER A 177 2.03 37.07 6.19
N ALA A 178 1.38 36.14 5.48
CA ALA A 178 1.31 36.07 4.02
C ALA A 178 0.03 36.67 3.43
N SER A 179 -1.08 36.72 4.18
CA SER A 179 -2.39 37.20 3.69
C SER A 179 -2.42 38.66 3.19
N ARG A 180 -1.42 39.46 3.58
CA ARG A 180 -1.24 40.86 3.14
C ARG A 180 -0.67 41.03 1.73
N TYR A 181 -0.12 39.97 1.13
CA TYR A 181 0.45 40.02 -0.22
C TYR A 181 -0.62 39.78 -1.29
N ASN A 182 -0.21 39.77 -2.56
CA ASN A 182 -1.11 39.50 -3.69
C ASN A 182 -1.93 38.21 -3.44
N GLN A 183 -3.26 38.30 -3.58
CA GLN A 183 -4.18 37.23 -3.20
C GLN A 183 -3.99 35.94 -4.03
N VAL A 184 -3.70 36.07 -5.33
CA VAL A 184 -3.47 34.92 -6.22
C VAL A 184 -2.21 34.17 -5.79
N VAL A 185 -1.13 34.92 -5.53
CA VAL A 185 0.14 34.36 -5.05
C VAL A 185 -0.03 33.72 -3.67
N TYR A 186 -0.70 34.40 -2.75
CA TYR A 186 -0.97 33.91 -1.41
C TYR A 186 -1.75 32.58 -1.43
N GLN A 187 -2.89 32.53 -2.15
CA GLN A 187 -3.72 31.32 -2.25
C GLN A 187 -2.95 30.14 -2.85
N LYS A 188 -2.14 30.39 -3.89
CA LYS A 188 -1.27 29.39 -4.51
C LYS A 188 -0.25 28.86 -3.49
N LYS A 189 0.48 29.76 -2.82
CA LYS A 189 1.51 29.39 -1.84
C LYS A 189 0.94 28.73 -0.59
N ARG A 190 -0.26 29.12 -0.17
CA ARG A 190 -1.02 28.46 0.90
C ARG A 190 -1.31 27.00 0.57
N SER A 191 -1.74 26.74 -0.67
CA SER A 191 -2.04 25.38 -1.15
C SER A 191 -0.76 24.53 -1.26
N GLU A 192 0.33 25.10 -1.79
CA GLU A 192 1.64 24.45 -1.85
C GLU A 192 2.16 24.08 -0.45
N MET A 193 2.02 24.98 0.53
CA MET A 193 2.42 24.75 1.92
C MET A 193 1.59 23.63 2.56
N LEU A 194 0.26 23.66 2.40
CA LEU A 194 -0.62 22.61 2.92
C LEU A 194 -0.26 21.23 2.35
N ALA A 195 -0.02 21.16 1.03
CA ALA A 195 0.44 19.93 0.39
C ALA A 195 1.78 19.46 0.97
N LYS A 196 2.75 20.36 1.17
CA LYS A 196 4.06 20.04 1.77
C LYS A 196 3.93 19.52 3.21
N LEU A 197 3.05 20.11 4.02
CA LEU A 197 2.76 19.63 5.39
C LEU A 197 2.12 18.24 5.35
N ASN A 198 1.11 18.04 4.50
CA ASN A 198 0.44 16.75 4.33
C ASN A 198 1.45 15.68 3.86
N THR A 199 2.34 15.96 2.90
CA THR A 199 3.36 14.99 2.47
C THR A 199 4.24 14.53 3.64
N GLN A 200 4.66 15.45 4.51
CA GLN A 200 5.47 15.10 5.67
C GLN A 200 4.68 14.28 6.70
N LEU A 201 3.47 14.71 7.05
CA LEU A 201 2.61 14.01 7.99
C LEU A 201 2.19 12.62 7.48
N GLY A 202 2.05 12.45 6.16
CA GLY A 202 1.73 11.18 5.52
C GLY A 202 2.74 10.07 5.84
N LEU A 203 4.02 10.41 6.06
CA LEU A 203 5.04 9.46 6.49
C LEU A 203 4.74 8.90 7.90
N TYR A 204 4.28 9.75 8.81
CA TYR A 204 3.94 9.37 10.17
C TYR A 204 2.61 8.62 10.23
N PHE A 205 1.64 9.01 9.41
CA PHE A 205 0.40 8.26 9.20
C PHE A 205 0.69 6.83 8.74
N ALA A 206 1.50 6.65 7.70
CA ALA A 206 1.87 5.32 7.21
C ALA A 206 2.63 4.49 8.25
N GLY A 207 3.56 5.10 9.00
CA GLY A 207 4.29 4.40 10.07
C GLY A 207 3.40 3.95 11.23
N GLN A 208 2.44 4.79 11.63
CA GLN A 208 1.46 4.45 12.66
C GLN A 208 0.49 3.37 12.17
N LEU A 209 0.03 3.43 10.92
CA LEU A 209 -0.82 2.38 10.32
C LEU A 209 -0.14 1.02 10.34
N ASN A 210 1.14 0.95 9.93
CA ASN A 210 1.91 -0.29 9.98
C ASN A 210 2.04 -0.83 11.42
N SER A 211 2.22 0.07 12.39
CA SER A 211 2.28 -0.31 13.81
C SER A 211 0.94 -0.84 14.33
N LEU A 212 -0.18 -0.21 13.93
CA LEU A 212 -1.54 -0.67 14.22
C LEU A 212 -1.82 -2.04 13.60
N HIS A 213 -1.45 -2.24 12.33
CA HIS A 213 -1.57 -3.52 11.63
C HIS A 213 -0.84 -4.62 12.40
N LYS A 214 0.46 -4.46 12.65
CA LYS A 214 1.26 -5.46 13.41
C LYS A 214 0.63 -5.80 14.76
N LYS A 215 0.11 -4.79 15.47
CA LYS A 215 -0.54 -4.99 16.76
C LYS A 215 -1.87 -5.74 16.64
N ALA A 216 -2.67 -5.44 15.62
CA ALA A 216 -3.93 -6.14 15.34
C ALA A 216 -3.69 -7.62 15.03
N VAL A 217 -2.68 -7.93 14.19
CA VAL A 217 -2.27 -9.31 13.88
C VAL A 217 -1.77 -10.05 15.13
N GLN A 218 -0.98 -9.39 15.97
CA GLN A 218 -0.54 -9.97 17.24
C GLN A 218 -1.73 -10.25 18.17
N MET A 219 -2.64 -9.29 18.33
CA MET A 219 -3.85 -9.45 19.14
C MET A 219 -4.72 -10.61 18.65
N PHE A 220 -4.87 -10.74 17.33
CA PHE A 220 -5.58 -11.85 16.71
C PHE A 220 -4.94 -13.20 17.06
N ASP A 221 -3.62 -13.35 16.85
CA ASP A 221 -2.90 -14.60 17.12
C ASP A 221 -2.94 -14.99 18.60
N GLU A 222 -2.80 -14.02 19.51
CA GLU A 222 -2.91 -14.24 20.96
C GLU A 222 -4.33 -14.63 21.38
N SER A 223 -5.35 -13.90 20.91
CA SER A 223 -6.77 -14.17 21.20
C SER A 223 -7.18 -15.55 20.65
N LEU A 224 -6.77 -15.87 19.42
CA LEU A 224 -7.01 -17.17 18.80
C LEU A 224 -6.38 -18.31 19.63
N LYS A 225 -5.10 -18.21 19.98
CA LYS A 225 -4.40 -19.22 20.81
C LYS A 225 -5.06 -19.40 22.17
N GLN A 226 -5.62 -18.34 22.76
CA GLN A 226 -6.31 -18.41 24.03
C GLN A 226 -7.67 -19.10 23.89
N GLN A 227 -8.48 -18.71 22.91
CA GLN A 227 -9.81 -19.28 22.71
C GLN A 227 -9.77 -20.75 22.27
N LEU A 228 -8.73 -21.18 21.54
CA LEU A 228 -8.52 -22.59 21.15
C LEU A 228 -8.18 -23.52 22.34
N LYS A 229 -7.91 -22.99 23.54
CA LYS A 229 -7.73 -23.80 24.75
C LYS A 229 -9.05 -24.15 25.42
N SER A 230 -10.14 -23.45 25.10
CA SER A 230 -11.44 -23.69 25.72
C SER A 230 -12.02 -25.05 25.29
N PRO A 231 -12.63 -25.83 26.18
CA PRO A 231 -13.31 -27.05 25.77
C PRO A 231 -14.51 -26.72 24.86
N ASN A 232 -14.77 -27.56 23.85
CA ASN A 232 -15.92 -27.47 22.93
C ASN A 232 -16.07 -26.16 22.12
N TYR A 233 -14.97 -25.49 21.78
CA TYR A 233 -15.02 -24.32 20.91
C TYR A 233 -15.50 -24.66 19.48
N ASN A 234 -16.09 -23.67 18.80
CA ASN A 234 -16.36 -23.69 17.36
C ASN A 234 -15.31 -22.83 16.66
N PHE A 235 -14.44 -23.45 15.85
CA PHE A 235 -13.30 -22.77 15.24
C PHE A 235 -13.71 -21.58 14.37
N ALA A 236 -14.74 -21.74 13.54
CA ALA A 236 -15.22 -20.67 12.67
C ALA A 236 -15.74 -19.45 13.46
N GLN A 237 -16.47 -19.69 14.55
CA GLN A 237 -16.96 -18.61 15.43
C GLN A 237 -15.82 -17.91 16.16
N VAL A 238 -14.83 -18.68 16.66
CA VAL A 238 -13.64 -18.14 17.32
C VAL A 238 -12.87 -17.23 16.35
N VAL A 239 -12.58 -17.72 15.14
CA VAL A 239 -11.88 -16.94 14.11
C VAL A 239 -12.63 -15.65 13.79
N ASN A 240 -13.94 -15.73 13.52
CA ASN A 240 -14.74 -14.54 13.22
C ASN A 240 -14.74 -13.51 14.37
N THR A 241 -14.83 -13.97 15.62
CA THR A 241 -14.79 -13.09 16.80
C THR A 241 -13.42 -12.41 16.92
N CYS A 242 -12.33 -13.17 16.83
CA CYS A 242 -10.98 -12.61 16.87
C CYS A 242 -10.72 -11.66 15.70
N THR A 243 -11.22 -11.97 14.50
CA THR A 243 -11.11 -11.08 13.33
C THR A 243 -11.84 -9.77 13.58
N GLN A 244 -13.07 -9.80 14.10
CA GLN A 244 -13.84 -8.59 14.41
C GLN A 244 -13.16 -7.72 15.49
N GLU A 245 -12.56 -8.34 16.51
CA GLU A 245 -11.77 -7.63 17.53
C GLU A 245 -10.58 -6.90 16.91
N ALA A 246 -9.80 -7.60 16.06
CA ALA A 246 -8.64 -7.04 15.37
C ALA A 246 -9.04 -5.93 14.39
N ASP A 247 -10.10 -6.15 13.61
CA ASP A 247 -10.65 -5.16 12.66
C ASP A 247 -11.11 -3.90 13.38
N THR A 248 -11.86 -4.05 14.48
CA THR A 248 -12.36 -2.92 15.26
C THR A 248 -11.21 -2.10 15.83
N PHE A 249 -10.19 -2.75 16.38
CA PHE A 249 -8.99 -2.09 16.87
C PHE A 249 -8.27 -1.31 15.76
N PHE A 250 -8.02 -1.96 14.62
CA PHE A 250 -7.33 -1.33 13.48
C PHE A 250 -8.12 -0.15 12.91
N ILE A 251 -9.40 -0.33 12.61
CA ILE A 251 -10.25 0.70 12.00
C ILE A 251 -10.38 1.92 12.92
N ASN A 252 -10.57 1.70 14.22
CA ASN A 252 -10.66 2.82 15.17
C ASN A 252 -9.33 3.57 15.26
N GLY A 253 -8.20 2.85 15.33
CA GLY A 253 -6.88 3.47 15.33
C GLY A 253 -6.57 4.23 14.05
N ALA A 254 -6.91 3.66 12.88
CA ALA A 254 -6.68 4.25 11.57
C ALA A 254 -7.54 5.51 11.34
N LYS A 255 -8.81 5.48 11.73
CA LYS A 255 -9.70 6.65 11.66
C LYS A 255 -9.24 7.78 12.57
N ALA A 256 -8.74 7.46 13.76
CA ALA A 256 -8.28 8.47 14.73
C ALA A 256 -7.04 9.26 14.27
N ILE A 257 -6.30 8.76 13.27
CA ILE A 257 -5.10 9.42 12.73
C ILE A 257 -5.31 10.00 11.32
N LEU A 258 -6.52 9.83 10.76
CA LEU A 258 -6.87 10.36 9.45
C LEU A 258 -7.20 11.85 9.57
N LEU A 259 -6.50 12.68 8.80
CA LEU A 259 -6.73 14.13 8.79
C LEU A 259 -7.72 14.54 7.70
N SER A 260 -8.47 15.62 7.94
CA SER A 260 -9.29 16.25 6.90
C SER A 260 -8.40 16.81 5.78
N ASP A 261 -8.97 16.92 4.58
CA ASP A 261 -8.31 17.57 3.43
C ASP A 261 -7.01 16.88 3.00
N THR A 262 -6.96 15.55 3.18
CA THR A 262 -5.92 14.67 2.63
C THR A 262 -6.55 13.63 1.71
N ASP A 263 -5.72 13.05 0.85
CA ASP A 263 -6.05 11.91 -0.02
C ASP A 263 -5.69 10.56 0.63
N TRP A 264 -5.39 10.57 1.93
CA TRP A 264 -4.92 9.36 2.61
C TRP A 264 -6.04 8.35 2.79
N SER A 265 -5.72 7.08 2.59
CA SER A 265 -6.60 5.94 2.87
C SER A 265 -5.83 4.87 3.64
N PHE A 266 -6.56 4.10 4.45
CA PHE A 266 -6.05 2.91 5.12
C PHE A 266 -6.58 1.60 4.50
N ASP A 267 -7.34 1.68 3.39
CA ASP A 267 -8.02 0.53 2.78
C ASP A 267 -7.04 -0.54 2.32
N HIS A 268 -5.96 -0.14 1.65
CA HIS A 268 -4.90 -1.07 1.22
C HIS A 268 -4.23 -1.78 2.40
N GLU A 269 -3.94 -1.05 3.49
CA GLU A 269 -3.33 -1.66 4.67
C GLU A 269 -4.31 -2.58 5.41
N LYS A 270 -5.62 -2.27 5.37
CA LYS A 270 -6.67 -3.14 5.88
C LYS A 270 -6.79 -4.44 5.08
N GLU A 271 -6.76 -4.36 3.75
CA GLU A 271 -6.79 -5.54 2.87
C GLU A 271 -5.60 -6.45 3.17
N ARG A 272 -4.40 -5.89 3.27
CA ARG A 272 -3.19 -6.62 3.64
C ARG A 272 -3.29 -7.27 5.02
N MET A 273 -3.84 -6.56 6.00
CA MET A 273 -4.10 -7.13 7.33
C MET A 273 -5.05 -8.33 7.23
N ASN A 274 -6.13 -8.22 6.46
CA ASN A 274 -7.08 -9.32 6.27
C ASN A 274 -6.44 -10.56 5.61
N GLU A 275 -5.51 -10.36 4.67
CA GLU A 275 -4.71 -11.45 4.10
C GLU A 275 -3.86 -12.15 5.16
N ASP A 276 -3.13 -11.40 6.00
CA ASP A 276 -2.33 -11.95 7.10
C ASP A 276 -3.19 -12.71 8.12
N LEU A 277 -4.36 -12.17 8.48
CA LEU A 277 -5.32 -12.84 9.37
C LEU A 277 -5.86 -14.14 8.75
N SER A 278 -6.14 -14.15 7.45
CA SER A 278 -6.60 -15.32 6.71
C SER A 278 -5.51 -16.42 6.65
N GLU A 279 -4.25 -16.04 6.47
CA GLU A 279 -3.13 -16.97 6.47
C GLU A 279 -2.93 -17.62 7.86
N ILE A 280 -2.95 -16.81 8.93
CA ILE A 280 -2.89 -17.31 10.31
C ILE A 280 -4.05 -18.27 10.60
N SER A 281 -5.26 -17.89 10.20
CA SER A 281 -6.47 -18.72 10.36
C SER A 281 -6.35 -20.05 9.62
N SER A 282 -5.84 -20.04 8.39
CA SER A 282 -5.67 -21.24 7.57
C SER A 282 -4.64 -22.20 8.17
N ARG A 283 -3.52 -21.67 8.65
CA ARG A 283 -2.49 -22.44 9.36
C ARG A 283 -3.01 -23.02 10.68
N ALA A 284 -3.75 -22.24 11.46
CA ALA A 284 -4.37 -22.70 12.69
C ALA A 284 -5.42 -23.79 12.43
N ARG A 285 -6.23 -23.64 11.38
CA ARG A 285 -7.21 -24.65 10.93
C ARG A 285 -6.52 -25.97 10.61
N ALA A 286 -5.45 -25.94 9.83
CA ALA A 286 -4.68 -27.15 9.48
C ALA A 286 -4.06 -27.83 10.71
N ALA A 287 -3.55 -27.06 11.67
CA ALA A 287 -2.98 -27.58 12.91
C ALA A 287 -4.04 -28.26 13.79
N GLU A 288 -5.19 -27.62 14.00
CA GLU A 288 -6.29 -28.20 14.77
C GLU A 288 -6.92 -29.40 14.06
N PHE A 289 -6.99 -29.39 12.73
CA PHE A 289 -7.43 -30.54 11.94
C PHE A 289 -6.51 -31.75 12.13
N LYS A 290 -5.20 -31.55 12.07
CA LYS A 290 -4.20 -32.60 12.32
C LYS A 290 -4.30 -33.15 13.75
N LYS A 291 -4.51 -32.28 14.74
CA LYS A 291 -4.70 -32.65 16.14
C LYS A 291 -5.98 -33.46 16.34
N MET A 292 -7.07 -33.08 15.67
CA MET A 292 -8.33 -33.82 15.66
C MET A 292 -8.15 -35.21 15.07
N ASN A 293 -7.52 -35.34 13.90
CA ASN A 293 -7.25 -36.65 13.29
C ASN A 293 -6.47 -37.52 14.27
N LYS A 294 -5.35 -37.04 14.83
CA LYS A 294 -4.57 -37.80 15.81
C LYS A 294 -5.37 -38.23 17.06
N ALA A 295 -6.33 -37.43 17.51
CA ALA A 295 -7.21 -37.80 18.62
C ALA A 295 -8.19 -38.91 18.22
N LEU A 296 -8.79 -38.78 17.02
CA LEU A 296 -9.67 -39.79 16.45
C LEU A 296 -8.93 -41.12 16.21
N GLU A 297 -7.69 -41.07 15.74
CA GLU A 297 -6.83 -42.25 15.56
C GLU A 297 -6.63 -43.03 16.86
N LYS A 298 -6.34 -42.33 17.95
CA LYS A 298 -6.19 -42.94 19.27
C LYS A 298 -7.51 -43.51 19.79
N GLN A 299 -8.62 -42.82 19.55
CA GLN A 299 -9.94 -43.30 19.93
C GLN A 299 -10.26 -44.61 19.18
N VAL A 300 -10.06 -44.64 17.87
CA VAL A 300 -10.22 -45.84 17.03
C VAL A 300 -9.33 -46.99 17.52
N GLU A 301 -8.07 -46.71 17.85
CA GLU A 301 -7.17 -47.74 18.39
C GLU A 301 -7.70 -48.32 19.71
N SER A 302 -8.22 -47.49 20.61
CA SER A 302 -8.83 -47.95 21.87
C SER A 302 -10.15 -48.71 21.69
N GLU A 303 -11.01 -48.28 20.76
CA GLU A 303 -12.30 -48.93 20.50
C GLU A 303 -12.15 -50.28 19.79
N LEU A 304 -11.07 -50.46 19.01
CA LEU A 304 -10.77 -51.70 18.31
C LEU A 304 -9.96 -52.69 19.16
N ALA A 305 -9.03 -52.23 20.00
CA ALA A 305 -8.05 -53.09 20.65
C ALA A 305 -8.69 -54.19 21.52
N ASP A 306 -9.59 -53.81 22.43
CA ASP A 306 -10.17 -54.76 23.39
C ASP A 306 -11.17 -55.73 22.74
N PRO A 307 -12.13 -55.29 21.89
CA PRO A 307 -13.07 -56.21 21.27
C PRO A 307 -12.40 -57.20 20.32
N ILE A 308 -11.40 -56.77 19.54
CA ILE A 308 -10.67 -57.68 18.64
C ILE A 308 -9.90 -58.71 19.44
N ALA A 309 -9.22 -58.30 20.52
CA ALA A 309 -8.50 -59.23 21.38
C ALA A 309 -9.45 -60.26 22.02
N LEU A 310 -10.65 -59.84 22.44
CA LEU A 310 -11.65 -60.73 23.02
C LEU A 310 -12.10 -61.81 22.01
N GLU A 311 -12.47 -61.40 20.79
CA GLU A 311 -12.91 -62.32 19.73
C GLU A 311 -11.78 -63.30 19.32
N LEU A 312 -10.54 -62.80 19.19
CA LEU A 312 -9.38 -63.62 18.82
C LEU A 312 -8.86 -64.54 19.94
N ASN A 313 -9.26 -64.32 21.19
CA ASN A 313 -8.95 -65.21 22.31
C ASN A 313 -10.01 -66.32 22.49
N HIS A 314 -11.21 -66.13 21.94
CA HIS A 314 -12.31 -67.09 22.03
C HIS A 314 -12.91 -67.37 20.64
N PRO A 315 -12.18 -68.07 19.75
CA PRO A 315 -12.62 -68.28 18.38
C PRO A 315 -13.93 -69.07 18.33
N GLN A 316 -14.95 -68.46 17.72
CA GLN A 316 -16.25 -69.04 17.38
C GLN A 316 -16.46 -69.01 15.85
N GLU A 317 -17.46 -69.72 15.32
CA GLU A 317 -17.77 -69.73 13.88
C GLU A 317 -18.06 -68.32 13.31
N ASP A 318 -18.57 -67.41 14.14
CA ASP A 318 -18.96 -66.04 13.78
C ASP A 318 -17.89 -64.98 14.15
N MET A 319 -16.74 -65.37 14.69
CA MET A 319 -15.66 -64.48 15.14
C MET A 319 -15.31 -63.39 14.12
N TRP A 320 -15.03 -63.79 12.86
CA TRP A 320 -14.70 -62.83 11.81
C TRP A 320 -15.85 -61.88 11.48
N HIS A 321 -17.10 -62.35 11.61
CA HIS A 321 -18.28 -61.51 11.41
C HIS A 321 -18.37 -60.44 12.51
N ASN A 322 -18.12 -60.82 13.76
CA ASN A 322 -18.11 -59.90 14.91
C ASN A 322 -16.97 -58.88 14.80
N ILE A 323 -15.76 -59.30 14.42
CA ILE A 323 -14.62 -58.40 14.17
C ILE A 323 -14.97 -57.35 13.10
N ILE A 324 -15.57 -57.78 11.97
CA ILE A 324 -15.96 -56.84 10.90
C ILE A 324 -17.11 -55.93 11.33
N LYS A 325 -18.02 -56.40 12.18
CA LYS A 325 -19.11 -55.59 12.75
C LYS A 325 -18.56 -54.50 13.66
N VAL A 326 -17.62 -54.82 14.55
CA VAL A 326 -16.92 -53.84 15.39
C VAL A 326 -16.22 -52.80 14.51
N TYR A 327 -15.45 -53.24 13.50
CA TYR A 327 -14.82 -52.34 12.54
C TYR A 327 -15.80 -51.37 11.89
N LYS A 328 -16.95 -51.86 11.39
CA LYS A 328 -17.96 -51.00 10.75
C LYS A 328 -18.55 -49.99 11.73
N SER A 329 -18.86 -50.42 12.96
CA SER A 329 -19.36 -49.52 14.01
C SER A 329 -18.38 -48.40 14.32
N THR A 330 -17.11 -48.74 14.60
CA THR A 330 -16.05 -47.76 14.88
C THR A 330 -15.83 -46.78 13.73
N VAL A 331 -15.92 -47.25 12.47
CA VAL A 331 -15.86 -46.37 11.30
C VAL A 331 -17.04 -45.41 11.24
N ASP A 332 -18.25 -45.87 11.54
CA ASP A 332 -19.46 -45.05 11.48
C ASP A 332 -19.51 -44.03 12.63
N ASP A 333 -19.11 -44.42 13.84
CA ASP A 333 -18.97 -43.53 15.00
C ASP A 333 -17.91 -42.44 14.73
N GLY A 334 -16.78 -42.84 14.14
CA GLY A 334 -15.73 -41.91 13.72
C GLY A 334 -16.18 -40.94 12.64
N LYS A 335 -17.00 -41.38 11.66
CA LYS A 335 -17.60 -40.49 10.65
C LYS A 335 -18.55 -39.48 11.27
N GLU A 336 -19.40 -39.88 12.20
CA GLU A 336 -20.32 -38.96 12.87
C GLU A 336 -19.56 -37.87 13.64
N LEU A 337 -18.49 -38.25 14.35
CA LEU A 337 -17.65 -37.31 15.08
C LEU A 337 -16.96 -36.34 14.12
N LEU A 338 -16.41 -36.85 13.01
CA LEU A 338 -15.74 -36.07 11.98
C LEU A 338 -16.73 -35.09 11.32
N ALA A 339 -17.96 -35.52 11.02
CA ALA A 339 -19.01 -34.66 10.47
C ALA A 339 -19.44 -33.54 11.44
N LYS A 340 -19.60 -33.85 12.74
CA LYS A 340 -19.91 -32.84 13.77
C LYS A 340 -18.79 -31.81 13.89
N LYS A 341 -17.53 -32.24 13.84
CA LYS A 341 -16.37 -31.36 13.96
C LYS A 341 -16.05 -30.60 12.68
N ALA A 342 -16.23 -31.19 11.50
CA ALA A 342 -16.04 -30.51 10.22
C ALA A 342 -16.93 -29.27 10.08
N LYS A 343 -18.18 -29.35 10.57
CA LYS A 343 -19.08 -28.19 10.65
C LYS A 343 -18.53 -27.05 11.52
N SER A 344 -17.69 -27.36 12.50
CA SER A 344 -17.08 -26.35 13.38
C SER A 344 -15.83 -25.69 12.77
N PHE A 345 -15.17 -26.33 11.79
CA PHE A 345 -13.96 -25.83 11.12
C PHE A 345 -14.23 -25.12 9.79
N ASP A 346 -15.49 -25.12 9.34
CA ASP A 346 -15.90 -24.66 8.00
C ASP A 346 -15.09 -25.37 6.90
N SER A 347 -14.94 -26.69 7.05
CA SER A 347 -14.17 -27.53 6.13
C SER A 347 -14.91 -27.70 4.80
N SER A 348 -14.17 -27.73 3.70
CA SER A 348 -14.74 -28.00 2.38
C SER A 348 -15.30 -29.44 2.30
N PRO A 349 -16.32 -29.69 1.45
CA PRO A 349 -16.82 -31.06 1.23
C PRO A 349 -15.73 -32.03 0.78
N GLU A 350 -14.76 -31.55 0.00
CA GLU A 350 -13.62 -32.34 -0.49
C GLU A 350 -12.69 -32.75 0.65
N ASP A 351 -12.39 -31.84 1.59
CA ASP A 351 -11.58 -32.14 2.78
C ASP A 351 -12.26 -33.16 3.69
N ILE A 352 -13.58 -33.07 3.84
CA ILE A 352 -14.39 -34.00 4.65
C ILE A 352 -14.37 -35.40 4.02
N GLU A 353 -14.56 -35.50 2.71
CA GLU A 353 -14.53 -36.77 2.00
C GLU A 353 -13.15 -37.42 2.10
N LYS A 354 -12.08 -36.66 1.84
CA LYS A 354 -10.70 -37.14 1.97
C LYS A 354 -10.42 -37.66 3.38
N SER A 355 -10.84 -36.92 4.40
CA SER A 355 -10.61 -37.30 5.80
C SER A 355 -11.43 -38.51 6.23
N THR A 356 -12.62 -38.68 5.65
CA THR A 356 -13.44 -39.88 5.82
C THR A 356 -12.79 -41.11 5.18
N GLN A 357 -12.17 -40.94 4.01
CA GLN A 357 -11.42 -42.03 3.36
C GLN A 357 -10.15 -42.39 4.14
N ASP A 358 -9.41 -41.39 4.62
CA ASP A 358 -8.23 -41.59 5.46
C ASP A 358 -8.60 -42.30 6.77
N LEU A 359 -9.70 -41.92 7.43
CA LEU A 359 -10.24 -42.60 8.60
C LEU A 359 -10.52 -44.08 8.33
N LYS A 360 -11.24 -44.41 7.25
CA LYS A 360 -11.53 -45.81 6.87
C LYS A 360 -10.25 -46.60 6.67
N ARG A 361 -9.30 -46.05 5.89
CA ARG A 361 -8.03 -46.69 5.59
C ARG A 361 -7.23 -46.93 6.87
N GLN A 362 -7.17 -45.94 7.74
CA GLN A 362 -6.44 -46.04 8.99
C GLN A 362 -7.05 -47.06 9.95
N THR A 363 -8.38 -47.03 10.09
CA THR A 363 -9.12 -48.01 10.90
C THR A 363 -8.83 -49.43 10.42
N TRP A 364 -8.74 -49.64 9.11
CA TRP A 364 -8.36 -50.93 8.52
C TRP A 364 -6.91 -51.34 8.82
N VAL A 365 -5.97 -50.38 8.76
CA VAL A 365 -4.57 -50.62 9.13
C VAL A 365 -4.43 -50.99 10.61
N VAL A 366 -5.15 -50.30 11.50
CA VAL A 366 -5.18 -50.59 12.94
C VAL A 366 -5.75 -51.98 13.20
N LEU A 367 -6.89 -52.32 12.58
CA LEU A 367 -7.49 -53.66 12.64
C LEU A 367 -6.48 -54.74 12.21
N ARG A 368 -5.86 -54.58 11.03
CA ARG A 368 -4.88 -55.53 10.51
C ARG A 368 -3.69 -55.69 11.46
N LYS A 369 -3.13 -54.58 11.93
CA LYS A 369 -2.01 -54.58 12.88
C LYS A 369 -2.39 -55.34 14.16
N LYS A 370 -3.59 -55.11 14.69
CA LYS A 370 -4.07 -55.79 15.90
C LYS A 370 -4.27 -57.30 15.68
N VAL A 371 -4.78 -57.69 14.51
CA VAL A 371 -4.88 -59.11 14.11
C VAL A 371 -3.49 -59.74 14.00
N ASP A 372 -2.53 -59.07 13.34
CA ASP A 372 -1.15 -59.57 13.21
C ASP A 372 -0.45 -59.69 14.58
N GLU A 373 -0.70 -58.77 15.50
CA GLU A 373 -0.19 -58.82 16.88
C GLU A 373 -0.79 -60.02 17.64
N GLU A 374 -2.12 -60.15 17.66
CA GLU A 374 -2.84 -61.23 18.37
C GLU A 374 -2.59 -62.63 17.79
N LEU A 375 -2.26 -62.71 16.49
CA LEU A 375 -1.94 -63.96 15.79
C LEU A 375 -0.44 -64.17 15.58
N SER A 376 0.41 -63.40 16.24
CA SER A 376 1.87 -63.63 16.20
C SER A 376 2.21 -65.03 16.71
N ASP A 377 3.24 -65.67 16.13
CA ASP A 377 3.58 -67.07 16.39
C ASP A 377 3.65 -67.42 17.89
N ASN A 378 4.24 -66.53 18.70
CA ASN A 378 4.35 -66.71 20.14
C ASN A 378 2.98 -66.71 20.84
N LEU A 379 2.10 -65.78 20.48
CA LEU A 379 0.75 -65.69 21.05
C LEU A 379 -0.13 -66.82 20.55
N LEU A 380 0.00 -67.21 19.28
CA LEU A 380 -0.76 -68.33 18.71
C LEU A 380 -0.38 -69.65 19.40
N LEU A 381 0.92 -69.92 19.61
CA LEU A 381 1.39 -71.08 20.36
C LEU A 381 0.86 -71.08 21.80
N LEU A 382 0.83 -69.91 22.43
CA LEU A 382 0.29 -69.75 23.78
C LEU A 382 -1.22 -70.07 23.81
N LYS A 383 -2.00 -69.56 22.85
CA LYS A 383 -3.44 -69.82 22.71
C LYS A 383 -3.71 -71.31 22.46
N LEU A 384 -2.99 -71.95 21.54
CA LEU A 384 -3.09 -73.38 21.27
C LEU A 384 -2.77 -74.22 22.51
N ARG A 385 -1.71 -73.86 23.24
CA ARG A 385 -1.34 -74.54 24.48
C ARG A 385 -2.41 -74.37 25.56
N TYR A 386 -2.92 -73.15 25.76
CA TYR A 386 -4.00 -72.92 26.72
C TYR A 386 -5.25 -73.72 26.37
N ARG A 387 -5.64 -73.74 25.09
CA ARG A 387 -6.82 -74.48 24.64
C ARG A 387 -6.66 -75.99 24.82
N PHE A 388 -5.49 -76.52 24.47
CA PHE A 388 -5.14 -77.91 24.72
C PHE A 388 -5.15 -78.23 26.22
N GLU A 389 -4.51 -77.41 27.06
CA GLU A 389 -4.48 -77.63 28.52
C GLU A 389 -5.89 -77.54 29.13
N GLU A 390 -6.73 -76.61 28.69
CA GLU A 390 -8.14 -76.46 29.10
C GLU A 390 -8.93 -77.74 28.82
N LYS A 391 -8.87 -78.25 27.58
CA LYS A 391 -9.61 -79.45 27.16
C LYS A 391 -9.04 -80.76 27.71
N PHE A 392 -7.72 -80.84 27.83
CA PHE A 392 -7.02 -82.05 28.25
C PHE A 392 -7.01 -82.21 29.77
N ARG A 393 -6.75 -81.13 30.53
CA ARG A 393 -6.57 -81.20 31.99
C ARG A 393 -7.85 -80.95 32.78
N TYR A 394 -8.85 -80.29 32.21
CA TYR A 394 -10.10 -79.97 32.90
C TYR A 394 -11.29 -80.70 32.26
N ASP A 395 -12.30 -80.99 33.07
CA ASP A 395 -13.59 -81.52 32.61
C ASP A 395 -14.54 -80.41 32.14
N GLU A 396 -15.76 -80.77 31.74
CA GLU A 396 -16.75 -79.82 31.21
C GLU A 396 -17.23 -78.81 32.26
N GLU A 397 -17.01 -79.08 33.55
CA GLU A 397 -17.33 -78.17 34.67
C GLU A 397 -16.12 -77.29 35.06
N GLY A 398 -14.98 -77.43 34.36
CA GLY A 398 -13.75 -76.68 34.64
C GLY A 398 -12.95 -77.21 35.82
N ILE A 399 -13.22 -78.44 36.27
CA ILE A 399 -12.52 -79.08 37.40
C ILE A 399 -11.33 -79.89 36.85
N PRO A 400 -10.15 -79.86 37.50
CA PRO A 400 -9.00 -80.68 37.09
C PRO A 400 -9.37 -82.17 37.06
N LYS A 401 -9.17 -82.81 35.90
CA LYS A 401 -9.40 -84.24 35.71
C LYS A 401 -8.43 -85.04 36.58
N VAL A 402 -8.98 -86.00 37.33
CA VAL A 402 -8.22 -86.96 38.12
C VAL A 402 -8.23 -88.30 37.38
N TRP A 403 -7.09 -88.67 36.81
CA TRP A 403 -6.93 -89.89 36.02
C TRP A 403 -6.97 -91.14 36.89
N LYS A 404 -7.78 -92.12 36.47
CA LYS A 404 -7.81 -93.47 37.04
C LYS A 404 -7.07 -94.45 36.11
N PRO A 405 -6.60 -95.61 36.63
CA PRO A 405 -5.87 -96.60 35.81
C PRO A 405 -6.66 -97.17 34.63
N GLU A 406 -7.99 -97.03 34.64
CA GLU A 406 -8.91 -97.52 33.60
C GLU A 406 -9.19 -96.50 32.49
N ASP A 407 -8.75 -95.24 32.66
CA ASP A 407 -9.07 -94.16 31.72
C ASP A 407 -8.19 -94.22 30.46
N ASP A 408 -8.83 -94.13 29.29
CA ASP A 408 -8.15 -94.06 28.00
C ASP A 408 -7.67 -92.63 27.72
N ILE A 409 -6.48 -92.31 28.22
CA ILE A 409 -5.83 -91.01 28.07
C ILE A 409 -5.60 -90.67 26.59
N ASP A 410 -5.41 -91.66 25.71
CA ASP A 410 -5.15 -91.43 24.28
C ASP A 410 -6.38 -90.86 23.57
N ILE A 411 -7.59 -91.29 23.95
CA ILE A 411 -8.84 -90.71 23.43
C ILE A 411 -8.98 -89.25 23.87
N TYR A 412 -8.70 -88.93 25.14
CA TYR A 412 -8.76 -87.55 25.64
C TYR A 412 -7.68 -86.66 25.02
N PHE A 413 -6.47 -87.19 24.81
CA PHE A 413 -5.39 -86.50 24.12
C PHE A 413 -5.77 -86.18 22.67
N LYS A 414 -6.31 -87.15 21.94
CA LYS A 414 -6.72 -86.97 20.56
C LYS A 414 -7.85 -85.95 20.44
N LYS A 415 -8.86 -86.01 21.32
CA LYS A 415 -9.95 -85.03 21.37
C LYS A 415 -9.43 -83.62 21.66
N ALA A 416 -8.56 -83.45 22.65
CA ALA A 416 -7.99 -82.14 23.01
C ALA A 416 -6.99 -81.59 21.98
N LYS A 417 -6.42 -82.45 21.11
CA LYS A 417 -5.55 -82.05 20.01
C LYS A 417 -6.34 -81.59 18.78
N ASP A 418 -7.49 -82.21 18.53
CA ASP A 418 -8.35 -81.92 17.38
C ASP A 418 -9.27 -80.70 17.63
N GLU A 419 -9.67 -80.44 18.89
CA GLU A 419 -10.38 -79.24 19.37
C GLU A 419 -9.43 -78.08 19.72
#